data_AF-A0A5C6EJX7-F1
#
_entry.id   AF-A0A5C6EJX7-F1
#
_cell.length_a   1.000
_cell.length_b   1.000
_cell.length_c   1.000
_cell.angle_alpha   90.00
_cell.angle_beta   90.00
_cell.angle_gamma   90.00
#
_symmetry.space_group_name_H-M   'P 1'
#
loop_
_entity.id
_entity.type
_entity.pdbx_description
1 polymer ?
#
loop_
_entity_poly.entity_id
_entity_poly.type
_entity_poly.pdbx_seq_one_letter_code
_entity_poly.pdbx_strand_id
1 'polypeptide(L)'
;MTNSQRLATVRNCFLRWMSAEIGQTSGGNDDSDGPQIQTESVLIRDEFFCGRRFRAATHRAVWFIEEDTLKIFDNQNVLQTVMRSGEIDEFVGRVADADPVILAIPRPQQASTGVRRAA
;
A
#
# COMPACT_ATOMS: atom_id res chain seq x y z
N MET A 1 -0.84 -14.00 11.13
CA MET A 1 -1.20 -12.63 10.70
C MET A 1 -2.60 -12.68 10.12
N THR A 2 -3.49 -11.75 10.44
CA THR A 2 -4.83 -11.71 9.82
C THR A 2 -4.73 -11.27 8.36
N ASN A 3 -5.75 -11.54 7.54
CA ASN A 3 -5.76 -11.09 6.13
C ASN A 3 -5.60 -9.56 6.00
N SER A 4 -6.20 -8.79 6.92
CA SER A 4 -6.07 -7.33 6.93
C SER A 4 -4.65 -6.87 7.28
N GLN A 5 -4.00 -7.54 8.25
CA GLN A 5 -2.60 -7.28 8.58
C GLN A 5 -1.68 -7.66 7.42
N ARG A 6 -1.91 -8.81 6.76
CA ARG A 6 -1.11 -9.24 5.62
C ARG A 6 -1.22 -8.26 4.45
N LEU A 7 -2.44 -7.80 4.17
CA LEU A 7 -2.68 -6.76 3.17
C LEU A 7 -1.91 -5.47 3.49
N ALA A 8 -1.86 -5.05 4.77
CA ALA A 8 -1.09 -3.88 5.17
C ALA A 8 0.41 -4.08 4.94
N THR A 9 0.96 -5.27 5.26
CA THR A 9 2.36 -5.63 4.99
C THR A 9 2.67 -5.55 3.50
N VAL A 10 1.82 -6.14 2.66
CA VAL A 10 1.97 -6.14 1.19
C VAL A 10 1.88 -4.72 0.63
N ARG A 11 0.96 -3.89 1.15
CA ARG A 11 0.85 -2.49 0.78
C ARG A 11 2.15 -1.74 1.07
N ASN A 12 2.68 -1.90 2.28
CA ASN A 12 3.93 -1.28 2.69
C ASN A 12 5.12 -1.79 1.85
N CYS A 13 5.14 -3.08 1.51
CA CYS A 13 6.13 -3.65 0.62
C CYS A 13 6.11 -2.97 -0.75
N PHE A 14 4.94 -2.84 -1.39
CA PHE A 14 4.82 -2.18 -2.69
C PHE A 14 5.24 -0.70 -2.65
N LEU A 15 4.79 0.05 -1.64
CA LEU A 15 5.17 1.45 -1.46
C LEU A 15 6.69 1.62 -1.31
N ARG A 16 7.32 0.80 -0.46
CA ARG A 16 8.77 0.83 -0.24
C ARG A 16 9.56 0.42 -1.48
N TRP A 17 9.05 -0.56 -2.23
CA TRP A 17 9.67 -0.99 -3.48
C TRP A 17 9.69 0.17 -4.49
N MET A 18 8.57 0.90 -4.62
CA MET A 18 8.53 2.09 -5.47
C MET A 18 9.49 3.19 -4.98
N SER A 19 9.60 3.43 -3.68
CA SER A 19 10.58 4.38 -3.14
C SER A 19 12.02 4.02 -3.54
N ALA A 20 12.37 2.73 -3.46
CA ALA A 20 13.69 2.25 -3.81
C ALA A 20 13.98 2.37 -5.32
N GLU A 21 13.00 2.10 -6.18
CA GLU A 21 13.14 2.23 -7.64
C GLU A 21 13.23 3.70 -8.09
N ILE A 22 12.39 4.58 -7.54
CA ILE A 22 12.36 6.01 -7.87
C ILE A 22 13.63 6.71 -7.33
N GLY A 23 14.08 6.34 -6.13
CA GLY A 23 15.31 6.88 -5.54
C GLY A 23 16.59 6.50 -6.30
N GLN A 24 16.58 5.41 -7.08
CA GLN A 24 17.69 5.06 -7.97
C GLN A 24 17.72 5.89 -9.26
N THR A 25 16.59 6.45 -9.68
CA THR A 25 16.44 7.15 -10.97
C THR A 25 16.49 8.68 -10.84
N SER A 26 16.23 9.24 -9.66
CA SER A 26 16.14 10.69 -9.46
C SER A 26 17.15 11.19 -8.41
N GLY A 27 18.31 11.69 -8.86
CA GLY A 27 19.25 12.46 -8.05
C GLY A 27 18.87 13.95 -7.95
N GLY A 28 17.61 14.27 -7.67
CA GLY A 28 17.11 15.65 -7.72
C GLY A 28 16.07 15.96 -6.64
N ASN A 29 16.32 17.03 -5.90
CA ASN A 29 15.34 17.76 -5.08
C ASN A 29 14.05 18.02 -5.90
N ASP A 30 12.90 17.53 -5.48
CA ASP A 30 11.64 18.24 -5.71
C ASP A 30 10.53 17.78 -4.77
N ASP A 31 9.59 18.68 -4.53
CA ASP A 31 8.40 18.63 -3.66
C ASP A 31 7.34 17.58 -4.10
N SER A 32 7.75 16.52 -4.80
CA SER A 32 6.86 15.50 -5.33
C SER A 32 6.39 14.56 -4.22
N ASP A 33 5.08 14.60 -3.97
CA ASP A 33 4.31 13.64 -3.19
C ASP A 33 4.89 12.23 -3.37
N GLY A 34 5.31 11.60 -2.27
CA GLY A 34 6.06 10.35 -2.30
C GLY A 34 5.32 9.23 -3.02
N PRO A 35 5.94 8.06 -3.23
CA PRO A 35 5.27 6.93 -3.86
C PRO A 35 3.96 6.63 -3.14
N GLN A 36 2.85 6.72 -3.87
CA GLN A 36 1.50 6.63 -3.33
C GLN A 36 0.66 5.69 -4.20
N ILE A 37 -0.16 4.86 -3.54
CA ILE A 37 -1.18 4.06 -4.22
C ILE A 37 -2.39 4.95 -4.47
N GLN A 38 -2.66 5.25 -5.74
CA GLN A 38 -3.79 6.06 -6.18
C GLN A 38 -5.10 5.27 -6.13
N THR A 39 -5.04 3.96 -6.37
CA THR A 39 -6.24 3.12 -6.38
C THR A 39 -5.91 1.72 -5.91
N GLU A 40 -6.80 1.18 -5.08
CA GLU A 40 -6.77 -0.21 -4.64
C GLU A 40 -8.10 -0.88 -5.03
N SER A 41 -8.04 -2.05 -5.67
CA SER A 41 -9.23 -2.80 -6.05
C SER A 41 -9.12 -4.28 -5.71
N VAL A 42 -10.27 -4.92 -5.53
CA VAL A 42 -10.36 -6.35 -5.29
C VAL A 42 -10.18 -7.11 -6.60
N LEU A 43 -9.43 -8.21 -6.56
CA LEU A 43 -9.34 -9.16 -7.66
C LEU A 43 -10.26 -10.35 -7.40
N ILE A 44 -11.28 -10.50 -8.24
CA ILE A 44 -12.18 -11.65 -8.27
C ILE A 44 -11.98 -12.37 -9.60
N ARG A 45 -11.86 -13.71 -9.55
CA ARG A 45 -11.88 -14.58 -10.73
C ARG A 45 -12.74 -15.80 -10.40
N ASP A 46 -13.65 -16.13 -11.31
CA ASP A 46 -14.54 -17.28 -11.17
C ASP A 46 -15.30 -17.29 -9.83
N GLU A 47 -15.77 -16.10 -9.39
CA GLU A 47 -16.45 -15.87 -8.10
C GLU A 47 -15.57 -16.02 -6.84
N PHE A 48 -14.28 -16.33 -6.99
CA PHE A 48 -13.34 -16.43 -5.87
C PHE A 48 -12.57 -15.13 -5.64
N PHE A 49 -12.38 -14.79 -4.37
CA PHE A 49 -11.49 -13.71 -3.97
C PHE A 49 -10.03 -14.15 -4.13
N CYS A 50 -9.34 -13.61 -5.13
CA CYS A 50 -7.95 -13.98 -5.42
C CYS A 50 -6.93 -13.04 -4.76
N GLY A 51 -7.35 -11.84 -4.34
CA GLY A 51 -6.45 -10.86 -3.70
C GLY A 51 -6.75 -9.42 -4.10
N ARG A 52 -5.70 -8.61 -4.29
CA ARG A 52 -5.81 -7.16 -4.52
C ARG A 52 -4.93 -6.64 -5.65
N ARG A 53 -5.39 -5.58 -6.30
CA ARG A 53 -4.65 -4.81 -7.29
C ARG A 53 -4.36 -3.43 -6.73
N PHE A 54 -3.13 -2.98 -6.91
CA PHE A 54 -2.67 -1.65 -6.53
C PHE A 54 -2.26 -0.90 -7.80
N ARG A 55 -2.69 0.35 -7.91
CA ARG A 55 -2.29 1.26 -9.00
C ARG A 55 -1.63 2.49 -8.40
N ALA A 56 -0.42 2.78 -8.85
CA ALA A 56 0.28 4.04 -8.64
C ALA A 56 0.44 4.77 -9.98
N ALA A 57 1.10 5.93 -9.97
CA ALA A 57 1.33 6.73 -11.18
C ALA A 57 2.27 6.03 -12.19
N THR A 58 3.30 5.35 -11.69
CA THR A 58 4.38 4.77 -12.50
C THR A 58 4.37 3.25 -12.57
N HIS A 59 3.66 2.60 -11.63
CA HIS A 59 3.67 1.16 -11.47
C HIS A 59 2.28 0.66 -11.07
N ARG A 60 2.08 -0.63 -11.30
CA ARG A 60 0.93 -1.38 -10.80
C ARG A 60 1.41 -2.67 -10.16
N ALA A 61 0.65 -3.16 -9.20
CA ALA A 61 0.95 -4.44 -8.57
C ALA A 61 -0.31 -5.29 -8.39
N VAL A 62 -0.12 -6.60 -8.36
CA VAL A 62 -1.17 -7.59 -8.07
C VAL A 62 -0.66 -8.51 -6.98
N TRP A 63 -1.38 -8.54 -5.86
CA TRP A 63 -1.14 -9.51 -4.80
C TRP A 63 -2.18 -10.62 -4.88
N PHE A 64 -1.68 -11.85 -4.95
CA PHE A 64 -2.48 -13.06 -4.87
C PHE A 64 -2.43 -13.61 -3.45
N ILE A 65 -3.59 -13.73 -2.80
CA ILE A 65 -3.66 -14.03 -1.37
C ILE A 65 -3.31 -15.49 -1.05
N GLU A 66 -3.71 -16.45 -1.90
CA GLU A 66 -3.51 -17.87 -1.64
C GLU A 66 -2.03 -18.26 -1.77
N GLU A 67 -1.37 -17.80 -2.82
CA GLU A 67 0.07 -18.00 -3.06
C GLU A 67 0.95 -17.01 -2.31
N ASP A 68 0.33 -16.02 -1.65
CA ASP A 68 0.97 -14.91 -0.96
C ASP A 68 2.12 -14.29 -1.78
N THR A 69 1.78 -13.93 -3.01
CA THR A 69 2.74 -13.48 -4.03
C THR A 69 2.35 -12.11 -4.56
N LEU A 70 3.29 -11.16 -4.50
CA LEU A 70 3.18 -9.81 -5.02
C LEU A 70 3.92 -9.71 -6.37
N LYS A 71 3.19 -9.41 -7.44
CA LYS A 71 3.75 -9.15 -8.77
C LYS A 71 3.69 -7.66 -9.08
N ILE A 72 4.80 -7.08 -9.48
CA ILE A 72 4.89 -5.64 -9.80
C ILE A 72 5.20 -5.47 -11.29
N PHE A 73 4.49 -4.55 -11.91
CA PHE A 73 4.58 -4.24 -13.32
C PHE A 73 4.79 -2.74 -13.51
N ASP A 74 5.43 -2.38 -14.61
CA ASP A 74 5.50 -1.00 -15.07
C ASP A 74 4.18 -0.54 -15.74
N ASN A 75 4.19 0.68 -16.25
CA ASN A 75 3.08 1.30 -16.97
C ASN A 75 2.81 0.65 -18.35
N GLN A 76 3.77 -0.07 -18.90
CA GLN A 76 3.69 -0.82 -20.15
C GLN A 76 3.19 -2.26 -19.91
N ASN A 77 2.81 -2.59 -18.67
CA ASN A 77 2.35 -3.90 -18.22
C ASN A 77 3.42 -4.99 -18.26
N VAL A 78 4.71 -4.63 -18.36
CA VAL A 78 5.83 -5.57 -18.28
C VAL A 78 6.10 -5.90 -16.83
N LEU A 79 6.30 -7.19 -16.54
CA LEU A 79 6.59 -7.67 -15.20
C LEU A 79 8.02 -7.27 -14.82
N GLN A 80 8.13 -6.46 -13.77
CA GLN A 80 9.41 -5.98 -13.25
C GLN A 80 9.95 -6.90 -12.15
N THR A 81 9.07 -7.33 -11.22
CA THR A 81 9.48 -8.25 -10.15
C THR A 81 8.33 -9.10 -9.63
N VAL A 82 8.68 -10.20 -8.99
CA VAL A 82 7.79 -11.10 -8.26
C VAL A 82 8.40 -11.32 -6.88
N MET A 83 7.63 -11.06 -5.83
CA MET A 83 8.01 -11.30 -4.45
C MET A 83 7.05 -12.31 -3.82
N ARG A 84 7.60 -13.38 -3.26
CA ARG A 84 6.89 -14.38 -2.46
C ARG A 84 6.82 -13.95 -1.00
N SER A 85 6.09 -14.72 -0.20
CA SER A 85 5.85 -14.47 1.22
C SER A 85 7.10 -14.02 2.00
N GLY A 86 8.17 -14.81 1.95
CA GLY A 86 9.43 -14.51 2.66
C GLY A 86 10.14 -13.27 2.12
N GLU A 87 10.14 -13.07 0.80
CA GLU A 87 10.77 -11.89 0.17
C GLU A 87 10.02 -10.61 0.52
N ILE A 88 8.67 -10.66 0.63
CA ILE A 88 7.84 -9.55 1.12
C ILE A 88 8.25 -9.19 2.56
N ASP A 89 8.38 -10.20 3.43
CA ASP A 89 8.73 -10.00 4.84
C ASP A 89 10.15 -9.46 4.98
N GLU A 90 11.11 -9.98 4.22
CA GLU A 90 12.49 -9.48 4.19
C GLU A 90 12.58 -8.05 3.65
N PHE A 91 11.81 -7.73 2.61
CA PHE A 91 11.84 -6.39 2.01
C PHE A 91 11.26 -5.34 2.97
N VAL A 92 10.19 -5.69 3.69
CA VAL A 92 9.64 -4.82 4.74
C VAL A 92 10.55 -4.80 5.97
N GLY A 93 11.11 -5.94 6.39
CA GLY A 93 11.99 -6.06 7.54
C GLY A 93 13.30 -5.29 7.40
N ARG A 94 13.89 -5.25 6.20
CA ARG A 94 15.13 -4.49 5.91
C ARG A 94 15.05 -2.99 6.19
N VAL A 95 13.84 -2.42 6.23
CA VAL A 95 13.61 -0.98 6.46
C VAL A 95 12.75 -0.74 7.71
N ALA A 96 12.64 -1.73 8.60
CA ALA A 96 11.86 -1.64 9.85
C ALA A 96 12.54 -0.81 10.95
N ASP A 97 13.74 -0.27 10.73
CA ASP A 97 14.33 0.79 11.57
C ASP A 97 13.69 2.17 11.34
N ALA A 98 12.74 2.30 10.40
CA ALA A 98 11.94 3.51 10.21
C ALA A 98 10.50 3.29 10.71
N ASP A 99 10.08 4.14 11.66
CA ASP A 99 8.87 4.10 12.49
C ASP A 99 7.60 3.50 11.86
N PRO A 100 6.77 2.79 12.65
CA PRO A 100 5.49 2.28 12.19
C PRO A 100 4.53 3.43 11.87
N VAL A 101 4.04 3.50 10.63
CA VAL A 101 2.95 4.39 10.23
C VAL A 101 1.65 3.91 10.89
N ILE A 102 1.32 4.49 12.04
CA ILE A 102 0.03 4.31 12.71
C ILE A 102 -1.01 5.15 11.93
N LEU A 103 -1.86 4.48 11.13
CA LEU A 103 -3.03 5.11 10.54
C LEU A 103 -4.04 5.44 11.66
N ALA A 104 -3.95 6.67 12.17
CA ALA A 104 -4.89 7.16 13.18
C ALA A 104 -6.30 7.20 12.59
N ILE A 105 -7.26 6.59 13.29
CA ILE A 105 -8.67 6.72 12.98
C ILE A 105 -9.07 8.19 13.26
N PRO A 106 -9.63 8.94 12.29
CA PRO A 106 -10.08 10.29 12.54
C PRO A 106 -11.15 10.26 13.64
N ARG A 107 -10.92 10.98 14.75
CA ARG A 107 -11.93 11.09 15.81
C ARG A 107 -13.13 11.87 15.25
N PRO A 108 -14.38 11.40 15.46
CA PRO A 108 -15.55 12.16 15.06
C PRO A 108 -15.53 13.53 15.77
N GLN A 109 -15.61 14.58 14.96
CA GLN A 109 -15.67 15.97 15.41
C GLN A 109 -16.94 16.14 16.24
N GLN A 110 -16.82 16.32 17.56
CA GLN A 110 -17.97 16.55 18.44
C GLN A 110 -18.69 17.81 17.98
N ALA A 111 -19.88 17.65 17.40
CA ALA A 111 -20.77 18.75 17.11
C ALA A 111 -21.14 19.44 18.44
N SER A 112 -20.75 20.71 18.59
CA SER A 112 -21.14 21.54 19.72
C SER A 112 -22.63 21.86 19.62
N THR A 113 -23.49 20.99 20.16
CA THR A 113 -24.90 21.31 20.38
C THR A 113 -24.99 22.32 21.52
N GLY A 114 -25.01 23.60 21.15
CA GLY A 114 -25.38 24.68 22.05
C GLY A 114 -26.84 24.54 22.47
N VAL A 115 -27.08 23.89 23.61
CA VAL A 115 -28.40 23.86 24.26
C VAL A 115 -28.67 25.24 24.84
N ARG A 116 -29.43 26.08 24.11
CA ARG A 116 -30.02 27.29 24.70
C ARG A 116 -31.27 26.88 25.49
N ARG A 117 -31.18 26.93 26.82
CA ARG A 117 -32.35 26.88 27.70
C ARG A 117 -33.15 28.18 27.55
N ALA A 118 -34.43 28.06 27.22
CA ALA A 118 -35.39 29.15 27.35
C ALA A 118 -35.80 29.28 28.83
N ALA A 119 -35.96 30.53 29.27
CA ALA A 119 -36.38 30.93 30.61
C ALA A 119 -37.85 30.59 30.88
#